data_AF-A0A1T5GZ57-F1
#
_entry.id   AF-A0A1T5GZ57-F1
#
_cell.length_a   1.000
_cell.length_b   1.000
_cell.length_c   1.000
_cell.angle_alpha   90.00
_cell.angle_beta   90.00
_cell.angle_gamma   90.00
#
_symmetry.space_group_name_H-M   'P 1'
#
loop_
_entity.id
_entity.type
_entity.pdbx_description
1 polymer ?
#
loop_
_entity_poly.entity_id
_entity_poly.type
_entity_poly.pdbx_seq_one_letter_code
_entity_poly.pdbx_strand_id
1 'polypeptide(L)'
;MTALRRIAFKHMAKKKQTDTTKPAAEKPRVHKDLDGFDIQINSFGEITTSFDMDRINEFLNKNVDDKKLRDREDIPGRKTRKKKKTSEEEEEEEE
;
A
#
# COMPACT_ATOMS: atom_id res chain seq x y z
N MET A 1 -43.48 51.71 39.48
CA MET A 1 -43.79 51.27 38.10
C MET A 1 -42.66 50.35 37.64
N THR A 2 -42.82 49.05 37.82
CA THR A 2 -41.80 48.03 37.56
C THR A 2 -41.88 47.63 36.09
N ALA A 3 -40.90 48.03 35.28
CA ALA A 3 -40.86 47.67 33.86
C ALA A 3 -40.37 46.22 33.70
N LEU A 4 -41.27 45.31 33.34
CA LEU A 4 -40.94 43.98 32.82
C LEU A 4 -40.24 44.12 31.46
N ARG A 5 -38.92 43.95 31.42
CA ARG A 5 -38.19 43.65 30.18
C ARG A 5 -38.19 42.14 29.93
N ARG A 6 -39.12 41.66 29.10
CA ARG A 6 -38.98 40.40 28.38
C ARG A 6 -38.10 40.65 27.15
N ILE A 7 -36.86 40.18 27.16
CA ILE A 7 -36.05 40.03 25.95
C ILE A 7 -35.57 38.58 25.91
N ALA A 8 -36.05 37.87 24.89
CA ALA A 8 -35.76 36.48 24.63
C ALA A 8 -34.26 36.28 24.31
N PHE A 9 -33.56 35.49 25.12
CA PHE A 9 -32.26 34.95 24.74
C PHE A 9 -32.47 33.63 23.99
N LYS A 10 -32.54 33.78 22.66
CA LYS A 10 -32.49 32.72 21.67
C LYS A 10 -31.30 31.81 21.99
N HIS A 11 -31.56 30.55 22.35
CA HIS A 11 -30.53 29.55 22.51
C HIS A 11 -29.81 29.38 21.16
N MET A 12 -28.62 29.96 21.03
CA MET A 12 -27.73 29.63 19.93
C MET A 12 -27.20 28.22 20.17
N ALA A 13 -27.88 27.22 19.62
CA ALA A 13 -27.29 25.92 19.38
C ALA A 13 -26.05 26.14 18.51
N LYS A 14 -24.88 26.09 19.14
CA LYS A 14 -23.59 26.17 18.45
C LYS A 14 -23.47 24.91 17.61
N LYS A 15 -23.98 24.95 16.38
CA LYS A 15 -23.78 23.89 15.39
C LYS A 15 -22.28 23.85 15.15
N LYS A 16 -21.62 22.92 15.85
CA LYS A 16 -20.23 22.55 15.58
C LYS A 16 -20.22 22.15 14.11
N GLN A 17 -19.65 23.01 13.25
CA GLN A 17 -19.16 22.60 11.95
C GLN A 17 -18.13 21.54 12.26
N THR A 18 -18.56 20.28 12.27
CA THR A 18 -17.66 19.17 12.08
C THR A 18 -17.18 19.33 10.67
N ASP A 19 -15.98 19.87 10.51
CA ASP A 19 -15.25 19.83 9.25
C ASP A 19 -15.36 18.40 8.74
N THR A 20 -16.17 18.22 7.71
CA THR A 20 -16.19 17.01 6.92
C THR A 20 -14.89 17.00 6.13
N THR A 21 -13.76 16.81 6.82
CA THR A 21 -12.59 16.18 6.24
C THR A 21 -13.05 14.79 5.81
N LYS A 22 -13.57 14.71 4.57
CA LYS A 22 -13.56 13.47 3.80
C LYS A 22 -12.16 12.88 4.04
N PRO A 23 -12.03 11.64 4.54
CA PRO A 23 -10.73 10.98 4.52
C PRO A 23 -10.29 11.03 3.06
N ALA A 24 -9.27 11.85 2.76
CA ALA A 24 -8.58 11.75 1.50
C ALA A 24 -8.11 10.30 1.46
N ALA A 25 -8.61 9.53 0.48
CA ALA A 25 -8.26 8.13 0.36
C ALA A 25 -6.74 8.04 0.39
N GLU A 26 -6.20 7.52 1.50
CA GLU A 26 -4.78 7.51 1.73
C GLU A 26 -4.19 6.56 0.71
N LYS A 27 -3.32 7.08 -0.17
CA LYS A 27 -2.71 6.26 -1.20
C LYS A 27 -1.84 5.19 -0.53
N PRO A 28 -1.86 3.94 -1.04
CA PRO A 28 -1.01 2.90 -0.48
C PRO A 28 0.46 3.31 -0.56
N ARG A 29 1.24 2.96 0.47
CA ARG A 29 2.70 3.12 0.42
C ARG A 29 3.28 2.15 -0.60
N VAL A 30 3.86 2.70 -1.66
CA VAL A 30 4.50 1.95 -2.75
C VAL A 30 5.99 2.30 -2.82
N HIS A 31 6.76 1.48 -3.55
CA HIS A 31 8.15 1.80 -3.86
C HIS A 31 8.23 3.08 -4.69
N LYS A 32 9.35 3.81 -4.63
CA LYS A 32 9.52 5.07 -5.38
C LYS A 32 9.31 4.88 -6.89
N ASP A 33 9.78 3.75 -7.42
CA ASP A 33 9.63 3.41 -8.86
C ASP A 33 8.19 3.06 -9.25
N LEU A 34 7.33 2.85 -8.25
CA LEU A 34 5.91 2.59 -8.40
C LEU A 34 5.05 3.78 -7.94
N ASP A 35 5.64 4.98 -7.79
CA ASP A 35 4.84 6.15 -7.40
C ASP A 35 3.74 6.43 -8.44
N GLY A 36 2.52 6.63 -7.95
CA GLY A 36 1.31 6.71 -8.80
C GLY A 36 0.71 5.36 -9.21
N PHE A 37 1.21 4.23 -8.71
CA PHE A 37 0.58 2.93 -8.88
C PHE A 37 -0.74 2.86 -8.09
N ASP A 38 -1.83 2.53 -8.79
CA ASP A 38 -3.14 2.27 -8.22
C ASP A 38 -3.72 0.98 -8.81
N ILE A 39 -4.44 0.22 -7.98
CA ILE A 39 -5.09 -1.03 -8.35
C ILE A 39 -6.48 -1.10 -7.74
N GLN A 40 -7.48 -1.37 -8.58
CA GLN A 40 -8.86 -1.51 -8.14
C GLN A 40 -9.46 -2.81 -8.68
N ILE A 41 -10.32 -3.42 -7.88
CA ILE A 41 -11.02 -4.66 -8.22
C ILE A 41 -12.51 -4.35 -8.14
N ASN A 42 -13.23 -4.59 -9.23
CA ASN A 42 -14.68 -4.42 -9.25
C ASN A 42 -15.41 -5.68 -8.74
N SER A 43 -16.72 -5.58 -8.53
CA SER A 43 -17.52 -6.71 -8.03
C SER A 43 -17.57 -7.91 -8.98
N PHE A 44 -17.20 -7.73 -10.25
CA PHE A 44 -17.10 -8.81 -11.24
C PHE A 44 -15.71 -9.48 -11.26
N GLY A 45 -14.77 -9.00 -10.46
CA GLY A 45 -13.40 -9.51 -10.40
C GLY A 45 -12.48 -8.98 -11.51
N GLU A 46 -12.91 -7.99 -12.27
CA GLU A 46 -12.03 -7.30 -13.22
C GLU A 46 -11.07 -6.39 -12.45
N ILE A 47 -9.81 -6.38 -12.89
CA ILE A 47 -8.73 -5.63 -12.26
C ILE A 47 -8.40 -4.45 -13.17
N THR A 48 -8.43 -3.23 -12.62
CA THR A 48 -7.96 -2.03 -13.28
C THR A 48 -6.68 -1.55 -12.60
N THR A 49 -5.62 -1.35 -13.38
CA THR A 49 -4.33 -0.85 -12.90
C THR A 49 -3.97 0.44 -13.61
N SER A 50 -3.26 1.34 -12.92
CA SER A 50 -2.76 2.58 -13.55
C SER A 50 -1.53 2.35 -14.45
N PHE A 51 -0.82 1.25 -14.25
CA PHE A 51 0.34 0.85 -15.04
C PHE A 51 0.10 -0.39 -15.89
N ASP A 52 0.90 -0.49 -16.95
CA ASP A 52 0.96 -1.65 -17.83
C ASP A 52 1.50 -2.88 -17.11
N MET A 53 0.99 -4.05 -17.48
CA MET A 53 1.40 -5.34 -16.92
C MET A 53 2.91 -5.58 -17.02
N ASP A 54 3.51 -5.22 -18.16
CA ASP A 54 4.92 -5.45 -18.42
C ASP A 54 5.82 -4.71 -17.43
N ARG A 55 5.49 -3.45 -17.11
CA ARG A 55 6.23 -2.65 -16.14
C ARG A 55 6.19 -3.27 -14.75
N ILE A 56 5.04 -3.80 -14.35
CA ILE A 56 4.87 -4.46 -13.05
C ILE A 56 5.70 -5.75 -13.03
N ASN A 57 5.63 -6.55 -14.09
CA ASN A 57 6.38 -7.80 -14.20
C ASN A 57 7.89 -7.56 -14.14
N GLU A 58 8.39 -6.56 -14.86
CA GLU A 58 9.80 -6.17 -14.78
C GLU A 58 10.20 -5.73 -13.37
N PHE A 59 9.38 -4.92 -12.71
CA PHE A 59 9.64 -4.49 -11.34
C PHE A 59 9.71 -5.68 -10.38
N LEU A 60 8.77 -6.61 -10.48
CA LEU A 60 8.73 -7.82 -9.64
C LEU A 60 9.93 -8.72 -9.91
N ASN A 61 10.30 -8.96 -11.18
CA ASN A 61 11.45 -9.79 -11.54
C ASN A 61 12.78 -9.23 -11.00
N LYS A 62 12.89 -7.90 -10.89
CA LYS A 62 14.09 -7.23 -10.37
C LYS A 62 14.15 -7.24 -8.84
N ASN A 63 13.03 -7.01 -8.17
CA ASN A 63 13.00 -6.71 -6.73
C ASN A 63 12.47 -7.86 -5.86
N VAL A 64 11.77 -8.83 -6.44
CA VAL A 64 11.09 -9.92 -5.72
C VAL A 64 11.57 -11.26 -6.24
N ASP A 65 11.97 -12.14 -5.32
CA ASP A 65 12.31 -13.51 -5.68
C ASP A 65 11.04 -14.34 -5.97
N ASP A 66 10.92 -14.82 -7.21
CA ASP A 66 9.80 -15.65 -7.66
C ASP A 66 9.75 -16.99 -6.92
N LYS A 67 8.74 -17.11 -6.04
CA LYS A 67 8.54 -18.29 -5.21
C LYS A 67 8.26 -19.56 -6.03
N LYS A 68 7.63 -19.43 -7.21
CA LYS A 68 7.23 -20.57 -8.05
C LYS A 68 8.42 -21.28 -8.68
N LEU A 69 9.56 -20.60 -8.73
CA LEU A 69 10.79 -21.08 -9.36
C LEU A 69 11.83 -21.56 -8.34
N ARG A 70 11.50 -21.56 -7.05
CA ARG A 70 12.44 -21.93 -5.98
C ARG A 70 12.74 -23.42 -5.91
N ASP A 71 11.73 -24.22 -6.19
CA ASP A 71 11.78 -25.68 -6.07
C ASP A 71 12.08 -26.34 -7.42
N ARG A 72 12.46 -25.53 -8.41
CA ARG A 72 12.81 -25.97 -9.76
C ARG A 72 14.31 -26.15 -9.89
N GLU A 73 14.74 -27.41 -9.86
CA GLU A 73 16.14 -27.81 -10.09
C GLU A 73 16.51 -27.83 -11.58
N ASP A 74 15.51 -27.76 -12.47
CA ASP A 74 15.64 -27.77 -13.93
C ASP A 74 16.17 -26.44 -14.51
N ILE A 75 16.32 -25.40 -13.70
CA ILE A 75 16.76 -24.06 -14.15
C ILE A 75 18.27 -23.90 -13.88
N PRO A 76 19.14 -24.03 -14.90
CA PRO A 76 20.57 -23.87 -14.72
C PRO A 76 20.92 -22.44 -14.32
N GLY A 77 21.79 -22.28 -13.31
CA GLY A 77 22.33 -20.98 -12.90
C GLY A 77 21.57 -20.25 -11.78
N ARG A 78 20.45 -20.77 -11.28
CA ARG A 78 19.70 -20.15 -10.16
C ARG A 78 20.13 -20.77 -8.83
N LYS A 79 20.69 -19.98 -7.90
CA LYS A 79 20.97 -20.44 -6.53
C LYS A 79 19.63 -20.69 -5.81
N THR A 80 19.28 -21.95 -5.56
CA THR A 80 18.13 -22.28 -4.70
C THR A 80 18.40 -21.76 -3.30
N ARG A 81 17.35 -21.42 -2.53
CA ARG A 81 17.50 -20.87 -1.17
C ARG A 81 18.36 -21.74 -0.25
N LYS A 82 18.36 -23.05 -0.47
CA LYS A 82 19.20 -24.00 0.26
C LYS A 82 20.68 -23.72 -0.02
N LYS A 83 21.06 -23.61 -1.30
CA LYS A 83 22.43 -23.29 -1.72
C LYS A 83 22.86 -21.86 -1.38
N LYS A 84 21.94 -20.89 -1.38
CA LYS A 84 22.23 -19.50 -1.01
C LYS A 84 22.51 -19.35 0.49
N LYS A 85 21.74 -20.02 1.36
CA LYS A 85 22.04 -20.06 2.81
C LYS A 85 23.37 -20.73 3.10
N THR A 86 23.65 -21.87 2.46
CA THR A 86 24.94 -22.57 2.65
C THR A 86 26.12 -21.69 2.21
N SER A 87 26.00 -20.92 1.12
CA SER A 87 27.08 -20.01 0.71
C SER A 87 27.23 -18.77 1.59
N GLU A 88 26.13 -18.27 2.18
CA GLU A 88 26.19 -17.12 3.11
C GLU A 88 26.75 -17.55 4.48
N GLU A 89 26.46 -18.76 4.94
CA GLU A 89 27.02 -19.34 6.19
C GLU A 89 28.51 -19.69 6.03
N GLU A 90 28.95 -20.20 4.87
CA GLU A 90 30.37 -20.46 4.58
C GLU A 90 31.21 -19.17 4.46
N GLU A 91 30.65 -18.08 3.92
CA GLU A 91 31.34 -16.78 3.84
C GLU A 91 31.46 -16.09 5.21
N GLU A 92 30.50 -16.31 6.14
CA GLU A 92 30.57 -15.78 7.52
C GLU A 92 31.50 -16.60 8.44
N GLU A 93 31.80 -17.87 8.13
CA GLU A 93 32.75 -18.70 8.90
C GLU A 93 34.22 -18.50 8.48
N GLU A 94 34.49 -17.91 7.31
CA GLU A 94 35.84 -17.60 6.81
C GLU A 94 36.34 -16.17 7.16
N GLU A 95 35.51 -15.32 7.79
CA GLU A 95 35.88 -14.00 8.37
C GLU A 95 36.17 -14.07 9.89
#